data_AF-A0A562U6S5-F1
#
_entry.id   AF-A0A562U6S5-F1
#
_cell.length_a   1.000
_cell.length_b   1.000
_cell.length_c   1.000
_cell.angle_alpha   90.00
_cell.angle_beta   90.00
_cell.angle_gamma   90.00
#
_symmetry.space_group_name_H-M   'P 1'
#
loop_
_entity.id
_entity.type
_entity.pdbx_description
1 polymer ?
#
loop_
_entity_poly.entity_id
_entity_poly.type
_entity_poly.pdbx_seq_one_letter_code
_entity_poly.pdbx_strand_id
1 'polypeptide(L)' 'MDILIFTTNIEKPEQVTAVQPLLTSVPAISQWNFDLEDCDNILRIEANNISPRYIENLLQTAGFNCQELEY' A
#
# COMPACT_ATOMS: atom_id res chain seq x y z
N MET A 1 7.47 -1.19 14.91
CA MET A 1 7.64 -1.46 13.47
C MET A 1 6.60 -2.45 13.14
N ASP A 2 5.58 -1.94 12.48
CA ASP A 2 4.31 -2.60 12.27
C ASP A 2 4.23 -2.93 10.79
N ILE A 3 3.83 -4.16 10.52
CA ILE A 3 3.71 -4.68 9.17
C ILE A 3 2.24 -4.63 8.84
N LEU A 4 1.87 -3.68 7.99
CA LEU A 4 0.52 -3.50 7.52
C LEU A 4 0.40 -4.21 6.17
N ILE A 5 -0.60 -5.08 6.06
CA ILE A 5 -0.89 -5.79 4.81
C ILE A 5 -2.22 -5.28 4.28
N PHE A 6 -2.23 -4.92 3.01
CA PHE A 6 -3.39 -4.40 2.33
C PHE A 6 -3.67 -5.21 1.08
N THR A 7 -4.93 -5.38 0.76
CA THR A 7 -5.36 -5.79 -0.59
C THR A 7 -5.60 -4.54 -1.43
N THR A 8 -5.09 -4.54 -2.65
CA THR A 8 -5.23 -3.40 -3.57
C THR A 8 -5.76 -3.85 -4.92
N ASN A 9 -6.26 -2.93 -5.75
CA ASN A 9 -6.61 -3.23 -7.15
C ASN A 9 -5.45 -2.88 -8.11
N ILE A 10 -4.21 -3.10 -7.66
CA ILE A 10 -2.99 -2.76 -8.39
C ILE A 10 -2.41 -4.05 -8.96
N GLU A 11 -2.72 -4.30 -10.23
CA GLU A 11 -2.31 -5.51 -10.95
C GLU A 11 -1.14 -5.23 -11.89
N LYS A 12 -0.96 -3.95 -12.28
CA LYS A 12 0.01 -3.55 -13.30
C LYS A 12 1.18 -2.76 -12.70
N PRO A 13 2.40 -2.95 -13.20
CA PRO A 13 3.57 -2.16 -12.79
C PRO A 13 3.39 -0.65 -13.09
N GLU A 14 2.61 -0.31 -14.11
CA GLU A 14 2.26 1.09 -14.43
C GLU A 14 1.48 1.76 -13.29
N GLN A 15 0.57 1.02 -12.65
CA GLN A 15 -0.20 1.50 -11.49
C GLN A 15 0.69 1.61 -10.25
N VAL A 16 1.60 0.66 -10.03
CA VAL A 16 2.61 0.73 -8.96
C VAL A 16 3.44 2.01 -9.09
N THR A 17 3.86 2.37 -10.30
CA THR A 17 4.65 3.58 -10.55
C THR A 17 3.90 4.87 -10.16
N ALA A 18 2.56 4.88 -10.26
CA ALA A 18 1.74 6.00 -9.82
C ALA A 18 1.60 6.07 -8.28
N VAL A 19 1.60 4.92 -7.60
CA VAL A 19 1.39 4.80 -6.16
C VAL A 19 2.68 4.89 -5.35
N GLN A 20 3.78 4.38 -5.91
CA GLN A 20 5.12 4.46 -5.35
C GLN A 20 5.48 5.85 -4.79
N PRO A 21 5.33 6.97 -5.53
CA PRO A 21 5.66 8.29 -4.99
C PRO A 21 4.76 8.71 -3.83
N LEU A 22 3.50 8.23 -3.78
CA LEU A 22 2.59 8.51 -2.68
C LEU A 22 3.07 7.84 -1.39
N LEU A 23 3.46 6.56 -1.48
CA LEU A 23 4.00 5.80 -0.35
C LEU A 23 5.37 6.36 0.08
N THR A 24 6.26 6.63 -0.86
CA THR A 24 7.57 7.24 -0.58
C THR A 24 7.46 8.65 0.00
N SER A 25 6.37 9.38 -0.28
CA SER A 25 6.13 10.70 0.32
C SER A 25 5.73 10.61 1.80
N VAL A 26 5.45 9.42 2.33
CA VAL A 26 5.07 9.22 3.73
C VAL A 26 6.31 8.86 4.54
N PRO A 27 6.83 9.76 5.39
CA PRO A 27 8.06 9.51 6.15
C PRO A 27 7.92 8.41 7.20
N ALA A 28 6.70 8.06 7.59
CA ALA A 28 6.44 6.96 8.51
C ALA A 28 6.62 5.58 7.86
N ILE A 29 6.54 5.50 6.53
CA ILE A 29 6.76 4.26 5.78
C ILE A 29 8.26 4.05 5.65
N SER A 30 8.74 2.95 6.23
CA SER A 30 10.13 2.53 6.11
C SER A 30 10.36 1.69 4.86
N GLN A 31 9.43 0.78 4.55
CA GLN A 31 9.51 -0.08 3.38
C GLN A 31 8.11 -0.44 2.88
N TRP A 32 7.99 -0.75 1.59
CA TRP A 32 6.76 -1.28 1.02
C TRP A 32 7.10 -2.26 -0.11
N ASN A 33 6.22 -3.22 -0.36
CA ASN A 33 6.35 -4.23 -1.40
C ASN A 33 4.99 -4.51 -2.02
N PHE A 34 4.93 -4.51 -3.36
CA PHE A 34 3.76 -4.97 -4.10
C PHE A 34 3.99 -6.40 -4.57
N ASP A 35 3.08 -7.28 -4.20
CA ASP A 35 3.03 -8.65 -4.71
C ASP A 35 2.19 -8.65 -5.99
N LEU A 36 2.90 -8.58 -7.13
CA LEU A 36 2.32 -8.67 -8.47
C LEU A 36 2.37 -10.10 -9.03
N GLU A 37 3.01 -11.02 -8.31
CA GLU A 37 3.14 -12.43 -8.72
C GLU A 37 1.89 -13.23 -8.34
N ASP A 38 1.22 -12.86 -7.24
CA ASP A 38 -0.06 -13.41 -6.82
C ASP A 38 -1.24 -12.59 -7.36
N CYS A 39 -2.29 -13.27 -7.80
CA CYS A 39 -3.55 -12.65 -8.24
C CYS A 39 -4.25 -11.83 -7.12
N ASP A 40 -3.77 -11.92 -5.89
CA ASP A 40 -4.33 -11.28 -4.70
C ASP A 40 -3.95 -9.80 -4.55
N ASN A 41 -3.04 -9.27 -5.38
CA ASN A 41 -2.68 -7.84 -5.45
C ASN A 41 -2.36 -7.24 -4.06
N ILE A 42 -1.47 -7.92 -3.35
CA ILE A 42 -1.15 -7.61 -1.96
C ILE A 42 -0.10 -6.49 -1.88
N LEU A 43 -0.38 -5.49 -1.06
CA LEU A 43 0.55 -4.43 -0.70
C LEU A 43 0.99 -4.62 0.76
N ARG A 44 2.27 -4.92 0.95
CA ARG A 44 2.88 -5.02 2.27
C ARG A 44 3.63 -3.73 2.57
N ILE A 45 3.35 -3.10 3.71
CA ILE A 45 3.97 -1.86 4.15
C ILE A 45 4.56 -2.06 5.52
N GLU A 46 5.83 -1.72 5.68
CA GLU A 46 6.53 -1.64 6.95
C GLU A 46 6.61 -0.19 7.36
N ALA A 47 5.91 0.17 8.42
CA ALA A 47 5.84 1.54 8.90
C ALA A 47 5.87 1.59 10.43
N ASN A 48 6.16 2.77 10.97
CA ASN A 48 6.13 2.99 12.41
C ASN A 48 5.15 4.11 12.73
N ASN A 49 4.26 3.87 13.70
CA ASN A 49 3.38 4.90 14.25
C ASN A 49 2.43 5.53 13.20
N ILE A 50 2.03 4.75 12.18
CA ILE A 50 1.05 5.15 11.17
C ILE A 50 -0.22 4.31 11.31
N SER A 51 -1.36 4.94 11.03
CA SER A 51 -2.63 4.21 10.99
C SER A 51 -2.86 3.62 9.59
N PRO A 52 -3.32 2.37 9.49
CA PRO A 52 -3.64 1.73 8.21
C PRO A 52 -4.67 2.53 7.39
N ARG A 53 -5.66 3.10 8.06
CA ARG A 53 -6.65 4.02 7.47
C ARG A 53 -6.05 5.20 6.71
N TYR A 54 -4.88 5.67 7.13
CA TYR A 54 -4.20 6.75 6.41
C TYR A 54 -3.71 6.27 5.04
N ILE A 55 -3.13 5.08 5.00
CA ILE A 55 -2.68 4.42 3.77
C ILE A 55 -3.87 4.15 2.85
N GLU A 56 -4.95 3.59 3.39
CA GLU A 56 -6.17 3.30 2.63
C GLU A 56 -6.70 4.57 1.95
N ASN A 57 -6.85 5.66 2.70
CA ASN A 57 -7.33 6.92 2.16
C ASN A 57 -6.36 7.52 1.14
N LEU A 58 -5.05 7.43 1.37
CA LEU A 58 -4.01 7.89 0.44
C LEU A 58 -4.13 7.19 -0.92
N LEU A 59 -4.27 5.86 -0.93
CA LEU A 59 -4.51 5.09 -2.15
C LEU A 59 -5.87 5.41 -2.80
N GLN A 60 -6.91 5.57 -1.99
CA GLN A 60 -8.25 5.93 -2.47
C GLN A 60 -8.28 7.30 -3.14
N THR A 61 -7.54 8.29 -2.61
CA THR A 61 -7.40 9.62 -3.24
C THR A 61 -6.66 9.58 -4.57
N ALA A 62 -5.83 8.57 -4.79
CA ALA A 62 -5.16 8.32 -6.06
C ALA A 62 -6.01 7.50 -7.05
N GLY A 63 -7.22 7.10 -6.65
CA GLY A 63 -8.14 6.31 -7.47
C GLY A 63 -7.93 4.79 -7.38
N PHE A 64 -7.17 4.33 -6.39
CA PHE A 64 -6.95 2.90 -6.15
C PHE A 64 -7.74 2.42 -4.94
N ASN A 65 -8.34 1.23 -5.05
CA ASN A 65 -8.93 0.59 -3.89
C ASN A 65 -7.81 -0.01 -3.04
N CYS A 66 -7.84 0.27 -1.75
CA CYS A 66 -6.92 -0.28 -0.75
C CYS A 66 -7.72 -0.60 0.49
N GLN A 67 -7.56 -1.82 1.00
CA GLN A 67 -8.22 -2.25 2.21
C GLN A 67 -7.24 -3.03 3.08
N GLU A 68 -7.20 -2.72 4.37
CA GLU A 68 -6.37 -3.49 5.31
C GLU A 68 -6.87 -4.94 5.42
N LEU A 69 -5.92 -5.88 5.41
CA LEU A 69 -6.16 -7.29 5.70
C LEU A 69 -5.82 -7.53 7.17
N GLU A 70 -6.85 -7.59 8.01
CA GLU A 70 -6.75 -8.03 9.40
C GLU A 70 -6.66 -9.57 9.43
N TYR A 71 -5.56 -10.11 9.96
CA TYR A 71 -5.33 -11.55 10.18
C TYR A 71 -5.35 -11.90 11.66
#